data_AF-A0A1L9BB40-F1
#
_entry.id   AF-A0A1L9BB40-F1
#
_cell.length_a   1.000
_cell.length_b   1.000
_cell.length_c   1.000
_cell.angle_alpha   90.00
_cell.angle_beta   90.00
_cell.angle_gamma   90.00
#
_symmetry.space_group_name_H-M   'P 1'
#
loop_
_entity.id
_entity.type
_entity.pdbx_description
1 polymer ?
#
loop_
_entity_poly.entity_id
_entity_poly.type
_entity_poly.pdbx_seq_one_letter_code
_entity_poly.pdbx_strand_id
1 'polypeptide(L)'
;MSRITRTEIIRPHTLSAEERRQLTDDLYAVHQQIFDGVDREAFARYVVESKAEHTWLLVHENEAGAIVGYCAMHLFEKQFGAEPLAVFRAEAGSLRAYRGGNVNARFIMARLGRYMLEHPRRRVFYLGSLVHPSSYSLLTKYFGEVWPRREQETPPEILSLMSALASEFGHEMVDPARPLIRRVGWRTRESEVEREYWKHCDKPAARYFLEANPGYGQGHGLVTVVPITPSNLLSVARSRMAQRLRQPLEKLAARVQRTWLGARLRSSQMVQSLRRVPLLAHLDETILRRLAACAERHVLPAGQDVFLAGSASDELYLVERGAVYVLAPSARGEVLVDELGGGAVFGERALLTGERRSASIRTATASTLVRIPRSALLPLLEADAGLREGMWKTFAERRFDDMVRGLERYRYLGRKDRLALFQHGEHRELAPGEVHAMEERTQLFVLSGAVEFEHEGLRVSQRGATLLEARRPLQVEARESTRLVLLKPEAVRGDGKAAPLSFAA
;
A
#
# COMPACT_ATOMS: atom_id res chain seq x y z
N MET A 1 -9.96 -11.06 -7.63
CA MET A 1 -9.70 -9.66 -8.04
C MET A 1 -9.15 -9.63 -9.45
N SER A 2 -9.52 -8.60 -10.22
CA SER A 2 -8.91 -8.21 -11.48
C SER A 2 -7.38 -8.13 -11.38
N ARG A 3 -6.67 -8.98 -12.12
CA ARG A 3 -5.20 -9.04 -12.15
C ARG A 3 -4.70 -8.98 -13.58
N ILE A 4 -3.59 -8.28 -13.80
CA ILE A 4 -2.83 -8.36 -15.05
C ILE A 4 -2.11 -9.72 -15.04
N THR A 5 -2.49 -10.60 -15.96
CA THR A 5 -1.92 -11.96 -16.09
C THR A 5 -0.84 -11.99 -17.16
N ARG A 6 -1.02 -11.21 -18.23
CA ARG A 6 -0.08 -11.13 -19.35
C ARG A 6 0.26 -9.67 -19.67
N THR A 7 1.48 -9.47 -20.15
CA THR A 7 1.92 -8.19 -20.66
C THR A 7 2.80 -8.41 -21.87
N GLU A 8 2.48 -7.72 -22.95
CA GLU A 8 3.14 -7.88 -24.24
C GLU A 8 3.71 -6.55 -24.73
N ILE A 9 4.83 -6.60 -25.46
CA ILE A 9 5.43 -5.42 -26.08
C ILE A 9 5.22 -5.52 -27.59
N ILE A 10 4.44 -4.60 -28.13
CA ILE A 10 4.10 -4.51 -29.54
C ILE A 10 4.85 -3.34 -30.18
N ARG A 11 5.27 -3.51 -31.43
CA ARG A 11 5.85 -2.46 -32.27
C ARG A 11 4.87 -2.18 -33.41
N PRO A 12 4.11 -1.08 -33.39
CA PRO A 12 3.06 -0.85 -34.39
C PRO A 12 3.53 -0.90 -35.86
N HIS A 13 4.77 -0.50 -36.14
CA HIS A 13 5.33 -0.54 -37.50
C HIS A 13 5.55 -1.95 -38.05
N THR A 14 5.63 -2.97 -37.20
CA THR A 14 5.77 -4.37 -37.64
C THR A 14 4.43 -5.03 -37.93
N LEU A 15 3.32 -4.37 -37.63
CA LEU A 15 1.97 -4.87 -37.86
C LEU A 15 1.47 -4.49 -39.25
N SER A 16 0.69 -5.39 -39.85
CA SER A 16 -0.13 -5.09 -41.03
C SER A 16 -1.10 -3.94 -40.74
N ALA A 17 -1.63 -3.33 -41.81
CA ALA A 17 -2.59 -2.24 -41.67
C ALA A 17 -3.85 -2.69 -40.88
N GLU A 18 -4.27 -3.94 -41.05
CA GLU A 18 -5.45 -4.47 -40.38
C GLU A 18 -5.21 -4.79 -38.91
N GLU A 19 -4.10 -5.46 -38.57
CA GLU A 19 -3.71 -5.70 -37.18
C GLU A 19 -3.55 -4.39 -36.40
N ARG A 20 -3.03 -3.34 -37.05
CA ARG A 20 -2.89 -2.00 -36.45
C ARG A 20 -4.24 -1.33 -36.22
N ARG A 21 -5.18 -1.49 -37.15
CA ARG A 21 -6.56 -0.99 -37.01
C ARG A 21 -7.23 -1.65 -35.80
N GLN A 22 -7.17 -2.98 -35.73
CA GLN A 22 -7.74 -3.74 -34.61
C GLN A 22 -7.11 -3.35 -33.28
N LEU A 23 -5.76 -3.28 -33.22
CA LEU A 23 -5.06 -2.86 -32.02
C LEU A 23 -5.47 -1.44 -31.58
N THR A 24 -5.66 -0.54 -32.54
CA THR A 24 -6.15 0.82 -32.26
C THR A 24 -7.55 0.78 -31.64
N ASP A 25 -8.45 -0.04 -32.17
CA ASP A 25 -9.82 -0.18 -31.66
C ASP A 25 -9.83 -0.72 -30.24
N ASP A 26 -9.06 -1.76 -29.96
CA ASP A 26 -9.01 -2.40 -28.64
C ASP A 26 -8.42 -1.46 -27.58
N LEU A 27 -7.33 -0.75 -27.93
CA LEU A 27 -6.71 0.22 -27.03
C LEU A 27 -7.59 1.45 -26.80
N TYR A 28 -8.29 1.90 -27.85
CA TYR A 28 -9.21 3.03 -27.76
C TYR A 28 -10.41 2.69 -26.87
N ALA A 29 -10.96 1.47 -26.96
CA ALA A 29 -12.04 1.01 -26.08
C ALA A 29 -11.64 1.07 -24.59
N VAL A 30 -10.38 0.78 -24.27
CA VAL A 30 -9.83 0.99 -22.92
C VAL A 30 -9.64 2.47 -22.61
N HIS A 31 -9.11 3.25 -23.56
CA HIS A 31 -8.88 4.69 -23.40
C HIS A 31 -10.18 5.44 -23.06
N GLN A 32 -11.28 5.17 -23.75
CA GLN A 32 -12.58 5.83 -23.53
C GLN A 32 -13.17 5.60 -22.13
N GLN A 33 -12.81 4.49 -21.48
CA GLN A 33 -13.23 4.21 -20.10
C GLN A 33 -12.42 5.01 -19.07
N ILE A 34 -11.28 5.56 -19.47
CA ILE A 34 -10.34 6.28 -18.60
C ILE A 34 -10.38 7.79 -18.86
N PHE A 35 -10.55 8.17 -20.11
CA PHE A 35 -10.50 9.54 -20.58
C PHE A 35 -11.74 9.88 -21.41
N ASP A 36 -12.00 11.17 -21.52
CA ASP A 36 -13.12 11.75 -22.28
C ASP A 36 -12.60 12.81 -23.25
N GLY A 37 -13.28 12.97 -24.39
CA GLY A 37 -13.04 14.10 -25.32
C GLY A 37 -12.05 13.89 -26.46
N VAL A 38 -11.40 12.71 -26.58
CA VAL A 38 -10.58 12.39 -27.77
C VAL A 38 -11.31 11.42 -28.69
N ASP A 39 -11.30 11.73 -29.99
CA ASP A 39 -11.79 10.81 -31.01
C ASP A 39 -10.78 9.68 -31.30
N ARG A 40 -11.26 8.65 -31.98
CA ARG A 40 -10.49 7.46 -32.28
C ARG A 40 -9.26 7.76 -33.13
N GLU A 41 -9.39 8.62 -34.13
CA GLU A 41 -8.32 8.98 -35.07
C GLU A 41 -7.23 9.81 -34.39
N ALA A 42 -7.59 10.72 -33.50
CA ALA A 42 -6.67 11.51 -32.69
C ALA A 42 -5.93 10.63 -31.68
N PHE A 43 -6.63 9.68 -31.06
CA PHE A 43 -6.02 8.65 -30.23
C PHE A 43 -5.01 7.82 -31.04
N ALA A 44 -5.39 7.35 -32.23
CA ALA A 44 -4.55 6.55 -33.11
C ALA A 44 -3.25 7.29 -33.47
N ARG A 45 -3.36 8.55 -33.94
CA ARG A 45 -2.21 9.41 -34.28
C ARG A 45 -1.23 9.57 -33.12
N TYR A 46 -1.73 9.61 -31.89
CA TYR A 46 -0.91 9.82 -30.72
C TYR A 46 -0.28 8.54 -30.18
N VAL A 47 -1.04 7.45 -30.10
CA VAL A 47 -0.66 6.22 -29.38
C VAL A 47 -0.09 5.16 -30.30
N VAL A 48 -0.66 4.94 -31.48
CA VAL A 48 -0.33 3.80 -32.34
C VAL A 48 0.44 4.24 -33.59
N GLU A 49 0.00 5.31 -34.23
CA GLU A 49 0.48 5.84 -35.50
C GLU A 49 1.39 7.07 -35.32
N SER A 50 2.05 7.15 -34.17
CA SER A 50 2.99 8.23 -33.87
C SER A 50 4.10 8.32 -34.91
N LYS A 51 4.44 9.56 -35.30
CA LYS A 51 5.54 9.89 -36.22
C LYS A 51 6.95 9.79 -35.58
N ALA A 52 7.04 9.18 -34.40
CA ALA A 52 8.29 8.94 -33.70
C ALA A 52 9.20 7.98 -34.48
N GLU A 53 10.52 8.18 -34.39
CA GLU A 53 11.52 7.25 -34.94
C GLU A 53 11.32 5.84 -34.39
N HIS A 54 10.92 5.75 -33.11
CA HIS A 54 10.52 4.49 -32.51
C HIS A 54 9.26 4.64 -31.65
N THR A 55 8.35 3.68 -31.82
CA THR A 55 7.15 3.51 -31.00
C THR A 55 7.10 2.10 -30.43
N TRP A 56 6.87 2.00 -29.12
CA TRP A 56 6.64 0.75 -28.41
C TRP A 56 5.34 0.84 -27.61
N LEU A 57 4.52 -0.18 -27.71
CA LEU A 57 3.30 -0.34 -26.92
C LEU A 57 3.50 -1.48 -25.93
N LEU A 58 3.34 -1.21 -24.64
CA LEU A 58 3.16 -2.24 -23.63
C LEU A 58 1.66 -2.45 -23.46
N VAL A 59 1.15 -3.65 -23.72
CA VAL A 59 -0.27 -4.00 -23.57
C VAL A 59 -0.44 -4.91 -22.37
N HIS A 60 -1.44 -4.65 -21.55
CA HIS A 60 -1.78 -5.44 -20.35
C HIS A 60 -3.09 -6.17 -20.56
N GLU A 61 -3.08 -7.47 -20.29
CA GLU A 61 -4.24 -8.34 -20.41
C GLU A 61 -4.62 -8.97 -19.08
N ASN A 62 -5.92 -9.23 -18.92
CA ASN A 62 -6.44 -10.03 -17.81
C ASN A 62 -6.47 -11.53 -18.16
N GLU A 63 -6.95 -12.35 -17.22
CA GLU A 63 -7.04 -13.81 -17.37
C GLU A 63 -7.90 -14.26 -18.56
N ALA A 64 -8.89 -13.45 -18.95
CA ALA A 64 -9.74 -13.71 -20.12
C ALA A 64 -9.10 -13.25 -21.45
N GLY A 65 -7.87 -12.74 -21.43
CA GLY A 65 -7.19 -12.20 -22.62
C GLY A 65 -7.67 -10.81 -23.04
N ALA A 66 -8.56 -10.17 -22.27
CA ALA A 66 -9.03 -8.83 -22.59
C ALA A 66 -7.98 -7.78 -22.22
N ILE A 67 -7.79 -6.78 -23.09
CA ILE A 67 -6.91 -5.64 -22.80
C ILE A 67 -7.52 -4.80 -21.67
N VAL A 68 -6.74 -4.55 -20.64
CA VAL A 68 -7.13 -3.80 -19.44
C VAL A 68 -6.25 -2.59 -19.16
N GLY A 69 -5.23 -2.39 -19.98
CA GLY A 69 -4.37 -1.23 -19.94
C GLY A 69 -3.28 -1.27 -20.99
N TYR A 70 -2.62 -0.14 -21.18
CA TYR A 70 -1.49 0.00 -22.07
C TYR A 70 -0.54 1.11 -21.59
N CYS A 71 0.67 1.09 -22.13
CA CYS A 71 1.64 2.16 -22.06
C CYS A 71 2.33 2.31 -23.42
N ALA A 72 2.02 3.38 -24.13
CA ALA A 72 2.76 3.79 -25.30
C ALA A 72 3.99 4.58 -24.92
N MET A 73 5.10 4.32 -25.61
CA MET A 73 6.35 5.05 -25.44
C MET A 73 6.91 5.36 -26.82
N HIS A 74 7.22 6.62 -27.03
CA HIS A 74 7.68 7.19 -28.29
C HIS A 74 9.04 7.83 -28.07
N LEU A 75 9.97 7.59 -28.98
CA LEU A 75 11.27 8.24 -29.04
C LEU A 75 11.30 9.16 -30.25
N PHE A 76 11.54 10.44 -29.97
CA PHE A 76 11.72 11.48 -30.97
C PHE A 76 13.17 11.97 -31.00
N GLU A 77 13.82 11.93 -32.15
CA GLU A 77 15.10 12.63 -32.36
C GLU A 77 14.79 14.09 -32.74
N LYS A 78 15.27 15.02 -31.91
CA LYS A 78 14.99 16.45 -32.03
C LYS A 78 16.26 17.27 -31.97
N GLN A 79 16.14 18.53 -32.35
CA GLN A 79 17.21 19.51 -32.28
C GLN A 79 16.71 20.74 -31.54
N PHE A 80 17.48 21.21 -30.57
CA PHE A 80 17.18 22.45 -29.84
C PHE A 80 18.43 23.32 -29.81
N GLY A 81 18.36 24.46 -30.51
CA GLY A 81 19.56 25.23 -30.85
C GLY A 81 20.50 24.41 -31.74
N ALA A 82 21.79 24.39 -31.43
CA ALA A 82 22.79 23.61 -32.15
C ALA A 82 22.89 22.15 -31.68
N GLU A 83 22.16 21.75 -30.63
CA GLU A 83 22.37 20.47 -29.97
C GLU A 83 21.30 19.43 -30.33
N PRO A 84 21.71 18.21 -30.77
CA PRO A 84 20.78 17.11 -30.97
C PRO A 84 20.40 16.46 -29.64
N LEU A 85 19.13 16.15 -29.46
CA LEU A 85 18.59 15.54 -28.25
C LEU A 85 17.52 14.49 -28.56
N ALA A 86 17.37 13.54 -27.65
CA ALA A 86 16.34 12.51 -27.71
C ALA A 86 15.21 12.84 -26.74
N VAL A 87 13.98 12.94 -27.24
CA VAL A 87 12.78 13.17 -26.42
C VAL A 87 11.94 11.90 -26.36
N PHE A 88 11.89 11.30 -25.18
CA PHE A 88 10.95 10.25 -24.87
C PHE A 88 9.62 10.85 -24.42
N ARG A 89 8.53 10.36 -24.99
CA ARG A 89 7.17 10.64 -24.54
C ARG A 89 6.49 9.33 -24.19
N ALA A 90 5.64 9.32 -23.18
CA ALA A 90 4.85 8.14 -22.85
C ALA A 90 3.44 8.52 -22.46
N GLU A 91 2.51 7.68 -22.89
CA GLU A 91 1.09 7.75 -22.59
C GLU A 91 0.66 6.42 -21.99
N ALA A 92 -0.11 6.44 -20.91
CA ALA A 92 -0.56 5.21 -20.27
C ALA A 92 -2.00 5.31 -19.82
N GLY A 93 -2.79 4.31 -20.18
CA GLY A 93 -4.13 4.11 -19.70
C GLY A 93 -4.24 2.76 -19.00
N SER A 94 -4.84 2.69 -17.81
CA SER A 94 -5.23 1.41 -17.23
C SER A 94 -6.59 1.53 -16.56
N LEU A 95 -7.42 0.51 -16.75
CA LEU A 95 -8.72 0.40 -16.09
C LEU A 95 -8.54 0.41 -14.58
N ARG A 96 -9.49 1.03 -13.87
CA ARG A 96 -9.39 1.31 -12.43
C ARG A 96 -9.03 0.09 -11.60
N ALA A 97 -9.64 -1.06 -11.90
CA ALA A 97 -9.43 -2.32 -11.17
C ALA A 97 -8.01 -2.90 -11.33
N TYR A 98 -7.22 -2.41 -12.30
CA TYR A 98 -5.88 -2.90 -12.64
C TYR A 98 -4.80 -1.82 -12.40
N ARG A 99 -5.15 -0.64 -11.87
CA ARG A 99 -4.20 0.42 -11.52
C ARG A 99 -3.40 0.02 -10.28
N GLY A 100 -2.08 0.14 -10.32
CA GLY A 100 -1.19 -0.14 -9.19
C GLY A 100 0.12 -0.81 -9.59
N GLY A 101 1.02 -1.04 -8.63
CA GLY A 101 2.21 -1.89 -8.82
C GLY A 101 3.33 -1.36 -9.73
N ASN A 102 3.23 -0.14 -10.29
CA ASN A 102 4.21 0.45 -11.22
C ASN A 102 4.55 -0.45 -12.41
N VAL A 103 3.53 -1.14 -12.95
CA VAL A 103 3.69 -2.16 -14.01
C VAL A 103 4.43 -1.64 -15.25
N ASN A 104 4.28 -0.36 -15.58
CA ASN A 104 4.93 0.29 -16.73
C ASN A 104 6.39 0.69 -16.47
N ALA A 105 6.79 0.86 -15.20
CA ALA A 105 8.10 1.45 -14.88
C ALA A 105 9.26 0.59 -15.38
N ARG A 106 9.15 -0.75 -15.31
CA ARG A 106 10.19 -1.63 -15.86
C ARG A 106 10.32 -1.48 -17.38
N PHE A 107 9.19 -1.37 -18.07
CA PHE A 107 9.17 -1.19 -19.51
C PHE A 107 9.86 0.11 -19.91
N ILE A 108 9.44 1.24 -19.34
CA ILE A 108 9.99 2.57 -19.63
C ILE A 108 11.49 2.62 -19.34
N MET A 109 11.90 2.20 -18.13
CA MET A 109 13.31 2.29 -17.71
C MET A 109 14.23 1.41 -18.54
N ALA A 110 13.77 0.24 -18.99
CA ALA A 110 14.57 -0.62 -19.85
C ALA A 110 14.86 0.03 -21.22
N ARG A 111 13.92 0.83 -21.76
CA ARG A 111 14.09 1.49 -23.07
C ARG A 111 14.98 2.72 -22.94
N LEU A 112 14.75 3.54 -21.92
CA LEU A 112 15.64 4.67 -21.59
C LEU A 112 17.08 4.19 -21.38
N GLY A 113 17.26 3.14 -20.55
CA GLY A 113 18.59 2.60 -20.27
C GLY A 113 19.28 2.05 -21.51
N ARG A 114 18.57 1.29 -22.36
CA ARG A 114 19.12 0.75 -23.60
C ARG A 114 19.56 1.86 -24.56
N TYR A 115 18.69 2.86 -24.79
CA TYR A 115 19.00 3.98 -25.66
C TYR A 115 20.23 4.76 -25.17
N MET A 116 20.33 5.02 -23.87
CA MET A 116 21.49 5.73 -23.32
C MET A 116 22.80 4.94 -23.42
N LEU A 117 22.75 3.62 -23.37
CA LEU A 117 23.92 2.76 -23.62
C LEU A 117 24.36 2.80 -25.08
N GLU A 118 23.40 2.82 -26.00
CA GLU A 118 23.64 2.92 -27.44
C GLU A 118 24.09 4.34 -27.86
N HIS A 119 23.70 5.38 -27.09
CA HIS A 119 23.94 6.79 -27.39
C HIS A 119 24.50 7.59 -26.18
N PRO A 120 25.72 7.29 -25.70
CA PRO A 120 26.23 7.83 -24.43
C PRO A 120 26.49 9.34 -24.40
N ARG A 121 26.60 9.98 -25.58
CA ARG A 121 26.81 11.44 -25.71
C ARG A 121 25.52 12.21 -26.01
N ARG A 122 24.38 11.51 -26.17
CA ARG A 122 23.11 12.15 -26.51
C ARG A 122 22.45 12.70 -25.25
N ARG A 123 21.96 13.93 -25.30
CA ARG A 123 21.09 14.48 -24.25
C ARG A 123 19.73 13.81 -24.36
N VAL A 124 19.28 13.20 -23.26
CA VAL A 124 18.01 12.45 -23.24
C VAL A 124 17.05 13.11 -22.27
N PHE A 125 15.84 13.36 -22.73
CA PHE A 125 14.76 13.94 -21.94
C PHE A 125 13.53 13.06 -22.02
N TYR A 126 12.78 12.98 -20.93
CA TYR A 126 11.37 12.61 -20.99
C TYR A 126 10.53 13.89 -20.97
N LEU A 127 9.53 13.97 -21.86
CA LEU A 127 8.54 15.04 -21.92
C LEU A 127 7.14 14.45 -21.76
N GLY A 128 6.39 14.94 -20.78
CA GLY A 128 4.98 14.61 -20.58
C GLY A 128 4.13 15.88 -20.53
N SER A 129 2.89 15.81 -21.01
CA SER A 129 1.85 16.81 -20.70
C SER A 129 0.87 16.17 -19.75
N LEU A 130 1.16 16.32 -18.46
CA LEU A 130 0.54 15.52 -17.43
C LEU A 130 -0.84 16.10 -17.11
N VAL A 131 -1.87 15.28 -17.31
CA VAL A 131 -3.28 15.66 -17.08
C VAL A 131 -3.79 15.27 -15.71
N HIS A 132 -2.95 14.72 -14.83
CA HIS A 132 -3.39 14.20 -13.54
C HIS A 132 -2.30 14.28 -12.44
N PRO A 133 -2.67 14.59 -11.17
CA PRO A 133 -1.71 14.76 -10.07
C PRO A 133 -0.89 13.51 -9.74
N SER A 134 -1.45 12.32 -9.95
CA SER A 134 -0.75 11.05 -9.70
C SER A 134 0.44 10.86 -10.64
N SER A 135 0.34 11.32 -11.89
CA SER A 135 1.40 11.18 -12.90
C SER A 135 2.60 12.05 -12.55
N TYR A 136 2.36 13.30 -12.15
CA TYR A 136 3.42 14.20 -11.69
C TYR A 136 4.08 13.66 -10.41
N SER A 137 3.28 13.20 -9.44
CA SER A 137 3.78 12.55 -8.21
C SER A 137 4.63 11.31 -8.48
N LEU A 138 4.32 10.56 -9.54
CA LEU A 138 5.08 9.38 -9.95
C LEU A 138 6.47 9.78 -10.47
N LEU A 139 6.54 10.80 -11.34
CA LEU A 139 7.83 11.27 -11.88
C LEU A 139 8.72 11.79 -10.75
N THR A 140 8.21 12.65 -9.87
CA THR A 140 9.00 13.20 -8.75
C THR A 140 9.44 12.15 -7.74
N LYS A 141 8.74 11.01 -7.67
CA LYS A 141 9.12 9.87 -6.82
C LYS A 141 10.31 9.09 -7.41
N TYR A 142 10.40 8.98 -8.73
CA TYR A 142 11.39 8.13 -9.41
C TYR A 142 12.58 8.87 -9.98
N PHE A 143 12.44 10.17 -10.25
CA PHE A 143 13.48 11.00 -10.83
C PHE A 143 13.86 12.11 -9.87
N GLY A 144 15.15 12.26 -9.61
CA GLY A 144 15.68 13.30 -8.73
C GLY A 144 15.60 14.70 -9.32
N GLU A 145 15.36 14.81 -10.63
CA GLU A 145 15.19 16.07 -11.34
C GLU A 145 13.97 16.01 -12.24
N VAL A 146 12.98 16.84 -11.93
CA VAL A 146 11.71 16.99 -12.65
C VAL A 146 11.40 18.48 -12.71
N TRP A 147 11.03 18.97 -13.90
CA TRP A 147 10.69 20.37 -14.14
C TRP A 147 9.27 20.47 -14.73
N PRO A 148 8.46 21.46 -14.34
CA PRO A 148 8.77 22.46 -13.32
C PRO A 148 8.69 21.83 -11.91
N ARG A 149 9.26 22.47 -10.88
CA ARG A 149 9.23 21.99 -9.49
C ARG A 149 8.91 23.10 -8.50
N ARG A 150 8.53 22.73 -7.27
CA ARG A 150 8.09 23.69 -6.25
C ARG A 150 9.25 24.48 -5.66
N GLU A 151 10.37 23.80 -5.46
CA GLU A 151 11.48 24.30 -4.66
C GLU A 151 12.38 25.29 -5.42
N GLN A 152 12.27 25.33 -6.75
CA GLN A 152 13.13 26.13 -7.61
C GLN A 152 12.35 26.58 -8.84
N GLU A 153 12.58 27.83 -9.26
CA GLU A 153 12.09 28.33 -10.53
C GLU A 153 12.68 27.54 -11.70
N THR A 154 11.88 27.34 -12.74
CA THR A 154 12.32 26.65 -13.95
C THR A 154 13.40 27.48 -14.65
N PRO A 155 14.61 26.95 -14.89
CA PRO A 155 15.66 27.68 -15.58
C PRO A 155 15.19 28.17 -16.95
N PRO A 156 15.54 29.39 -17.40
CA PRO A 156 15.05 29.94 -18.67
C PRO A 156 15.26 29.04 -19.88
N GLU A 157 16.41 28.37 -19.96
CA GLU A 157 16.73 27.42 -21.04
C GLU A 157 15.81 26.19 -21.03
N ILE A 158 15.53 25.64 -19.85
CA ILE A 158 14.61 24.51 -19.68
C ILE A 158 13.18 24.95 -19.99
N LEU A 159 12.77 26.13 -19.53
CA LEU A 159 11.45 26.70 -19.84
C LEU A 159 11.27 26.89 -21.35
N SER A 160 12.29 27.41 -22.04
CA SER A 160 12.30 27.58 -23.49
C SER A 160 12.22 26.23 -24.22
N LEU A 161 12.99 25.22 -23.77
CA LEU A 161 12.93 23.86 -24.30
C LEU A 161 11.53 23.25 -24.14
N MET A 162 10.95 23.37 -22.94
CA MET A 162 9.62 22.85 -22.64
C MET A 162 8.55 23.49 -23.52
N SER A 163 8.58 24.82 -23.65
CA SER A 163 7.62 25.58 -24.45
C SER A 163 7.74 25.28 -25.94
N ALA A 164 8.97 25.20 -26.46
CA ALA A 164 9.24 24.87 -27.86
C ALA A 164 8.75 23.45 -28.20
N LEU A 165 9.15 22.46 -27.41
CA LEU A 165 8.74 21.06 -27.62
C LEU A 165 7.22 20.90 -27.50
N ALA A 166 6.59 21.51 -26.49
CA ALA A 166 5.14 21.45 -26.35
C ALA A 166 4.41 21.99 -27.59
N SER A 167 4.88 23.12 -28.12
CA SER A 167 4.30 23.73 -29.32
C SER A 167 4.55 22.88 -30.58
N GLU A 168 5.76 22.34 -30.73
CA GLU A 168 6.10 21.43 -31.83
C GLU A 168 5.23 20.16 -31.83
N PHE A 169 4.90 19.66 -30.64
CA PHE A 169 4.00 18.53 -30.46
C PHE A 169 2.50 18.90 -30.56
N GLY A 170 2.18 20.13 -30.96
CA GLY A 170 0.81 20.58 -31.22
C GLY A 170 0.00 20.88 -29.96
N HIS A 171 0.65 21.07 -28.80
CA HIS A 171 -0.05 21.39 -27.57
C HIS A 171 -0.24 22.92 -27.46
N GLU A 172 -1.48 23.36 -27.61
CA GLU A 172 -1.84 24.79 -27.59
C GLU A 172 -1.71 25.40 -26.19
N MET A 173 -1.22 26.64 -26.14
CA MET A 173 -1.15 27.43 -24.92
C MET A 173 -2.55 27.82 -24.44
N VAL A 174 -2.86 27.54 -23.18
CA VAL A 174 -4.15 27.96 -22.59
C VAL A 174 -4.09 29.43 -22.18
N ASP A 175 -2.94 29.85 -21.62
CA ASP A 175 -2.71 31.19 -21.09
C ASP A 175 -1.25 31.60 -21.40
N PRO A 176 -1.01 32.70 -22.14
CA PRO A 176 0.35 33.20 -22.39
C PRO A 176 1.16 33.47 -21.13
N ALA A 177 0.53 33.83 -20.01
CA ALA A 177 1.20 34.04 -18.72
C ALA A 177 1.63 32.73 -18.06
N ARG A 178 1.10 31.58 -18.51
CA ARG A 178 1.39 30.23 -18.00
C ARG A 178 1.80 29.30 -19.14
N PRO A 179 3.00 29.49 -19.74
CA PRO A 179 3.41 28.81 -20.98
C PRO A 179 3.54 27.28 -20.87
N LEU A 180 3.58 26.74 -19.63
CA LEU A 180 3.63 25.31 -19.36
C LEU A 180 2.25 24.65 -19.23
N ILE A 181 1.17 25.43 -19.19
CA ILE A 181 -0.20 24.92 -19.15
C ILE A 181 -0.73 24.86 -20.58
N ARG A 182 -0.94 23.63 -21.06
CA ARG A 182 -1.35 23.38 -22.44
C ARG A 182 -2.67 22.65 -22.51
N ARG A 183 -3.45 22.91 -23.55
CA ARG A 183 -4.65 22.14 -23.85
C ARG A 183 -4.23 20.76 -24.34
N VAL A 184 -4.66 19.73 -23.61
CA VAL A 184 -4.51 18.33 -24.00
C VAL A 184 -5.85 17.88 -24.54
N GLY A 185 -5.85 17.10 -25.62
CA GLY A 185 -7.06 16.71 -26.36
C GLY A 185 -8.02 15.77 -25.61
N TRP A 186 -7.84 15.55 -24.30
CA TRP A 186 -8.71 14.72 -23.47
C TRP A 186 -8.69 15.13 -21.99
N ARG A 187 -9.69 14.62 -21.26
CA ARG A 187 -9.89 14.82 -19.83
C ARG A 187 -9.88 13.49 -19.11
N THR A 188 -9.24 13.39 -17.95
CA THR A 188 -9.31 12.18 -17.12
C THR A 188 -10.71 12.06 -16.51
N ARG A 189 -11.33 10.88 -16.63
CA ARG A 189 -12.59 10.56 -15.95
C ARG A 189 -12.29 10.32 -14.46
N GLU A 190 -12.82 11.20 -13.63
CA GLU A 190 -12.71 11.12 -12.17
C GLU A 190 -14.10 11.15 -11.55
N SER A 191 -14.33 10.28 -10.56
CA SER A 191 -15.51 10.36 -9.70
C SER A 191 -15.42 11.59 -8.78
N GLU A 192 -16.56 12.03 -8.25
CA GLU A 192 -16.60 13.13 -7.28
C GLU A 192 -15.73 12.86 -6.06
N VAL A 193 -15.74 11.63 -5.57
CA VAL A 193 -14.90 11.18 -4.44
C VAL A 193 -13.41 11.31 -4.76
N GLU A 194 -12.99 10.98 -5.99
CA GLU A 194 -11.57 11.09 -6.40
C GLU A 194 -11.15 12.55 -6.54
N ARG A 195 -12.01 13.40 -7.11
CA ARG A 195 -11.76 14.84 -7.16
C ARG A 195 -11.62 15.43 -5.76
N GLU A 196 -12.48 15.02 -4.84
CA GLU A 196 -12.44 15.48 -3.46
C GLU A 196 -11.19 14.99 -2.71
N TYR A 197 -10.77 13.75 -2.96
CA TYR A 197 -9.50 13.20 -2.46
C TYR A 197 -8.30 14.04 -2.90
N TRP A 198 -8.23 14.42 -4.19
CA TRP A 198 -7.08 15.17 -4.71
C TRP A 198 -6.99 16.58 -4.13
N LYS A 199 -8.12 17.26 -3.94
CA LYS A 199 -8.16 18.57 -3.28
C LYS A 199 -7.56 18.54 -1.87
N HIS A 200 -7.74 17.44 -1.15
CA HIS A 200 -7.26 17.25 0.22
C HIS A 200 -5.95 16.44 0.31
N CYS A 201 -5.28 16.17 -0.81
CA CYS A 201 -4.10 15.33 -0.82
C CYS A 201 -2.89 16.06 -0.23
N ASP A 202 -2.37 15.61 0.91
CA ASP A 202 -1.22 16.23 1.57
C ASP A 202 0.13 15.98 0.89
N LYS A 203 0.19 15.23 -0.20
CA LYS A 203 1.45 14.92 -0.90
C LYS A 203 1.99 16.20 -1.57
N PRO A 204 3.25 16.62 -1.29
CA PRO A 204 3.80 17.88 -1.83
C PRO A 204 3.74 17.98 -3.36
N ALA A 205 4.06 16.89 -4.07
CA ALA A 205 4.03 16.86 -5.53
C ALA A 205 2.60 17.01 -6.10
N ALA A 206 1.61 16.39 -5.46
CA ALA A 206 0.22 16.50 -5.88
C ALA A 206 -0.30 17.94 -5.66
N ARG A 207 0.01 18.55 -4.51
CA ARG A 207 -0.33 19.94 -4.22
C ARG A 207 0.27 20.90 -5.24
N TYR A 208 1.57 20.77 -5.51
CA TYR A 208 2.23 21.59 -6.53
C TYR A 208 1.56 21.46 -7.90
N PHE A 209 1.25 20.25 -8.34
CA PHE A 209 0.56 20.04 -9.62
C PHE A 209 -0.79 20.77 -9.67
N LEU A 210 -1.60 20.66 -8.60
CA LEU A 210 -2.92 21.30 -8.52
C LEU A 210 -2.81 22.84 -8.46
N GLU A 211 -1.82 23.37 -7.73
CA GLU A 211 -1.51 24.81 -7.66
C GLU A 211 -1.07 25.35 -9.03
N ALA A 212 -0.18 24.63 -9.73
CA ALA A 212 0.34 25.02 -11.04
C ALA A 212 -0.72 24.89 -12.15
N ASN A 213 -1.57 23.86 -12.08
CA ASN A 213 -2.56 23.50 -13.09
C ASN A 213 -3.98 23.39 -12.49
N PRO A 214 -4.58 24.51 -12.05
CA PRO A 214 -5.93 24.51 -11.46
C PRO A 214 -7.01 24.08 -12.47
N GLY A 215 -6.72 24.19 -13.77
CA GLY A 215 -7.63 23.81 -14.85
C GLY A 215 -7.49 22.36 -15.33
N TYR A 216 -6.77 21.48 -14.63
CA TYR A 216 -6.50 20.11 -15.14
C TYR A 216 -7.77 19.32 -15.51
N GLY A 217 -8.86 19.50 -14.75
CA GLY A 217 -10.16 18.87 -15.04
C GLY A 217 -10.83 19.36 -16.34
N GLN A 218 -10.35 20.46 -16.93
CA GLN A 218 -10.80 20.95 -18.24
C GLN A 218 -10.00 20.34 -19.41
N GLY A 219 -9.07 19.43 -19.12
CA GLY A 219 -8.16 18.84 -20.10
C GLY A 219 -6.86 19.64 -20.24
N HIS A 220 -6.50 20.42 -19.23
CA HIS A 220 -5.23 21.13 -19.24
C HIS A 220 -4.13 20.21 -18.71
N GLY A 221 -3.04 20.08 -19.46
CA GLY A 221 -1.85 19.34 -19.06
C GLY A 221 -0.76 20.28 -18.56
N LEU A 222 -0.04 19.85 -17.53
CA LEU A 222 1.20 20.48 -17.12
C LEU A 222 2.35 19.88 -17.93
N VAL A 223 2.93 20.67 -18.82
CA VAL A 223 4.16 20.30 -19.53
C VAL A 223 5.26 20.08 -18.51
N THR A 224 5.80 18.87 -18.51
CA THR A 224 6.79 18.40 -17.53
C THR A 224 7.95 17.75 -18.26
N VAL A 225 9.18 18.17 -17.95
CA VAL A 225 10.41 17.59 -18.48
C VAL A 225 11.21 16.92 -17.38
N VAL A 226 11.79 15.77 -17.69
CA VAL A 226 12.71 15.03 -16.83
C VAL A 226 14.00 14.79 -17.60
N PRO A 227 15.11 15.45 -17.24
CA PRO A 227 16.43 15.11 -17.78
C PRO A 227 16.80 13.67 -17.38
N ILE A 228 17.07 12.83 -18.38
CA ILE A 228 17.47 11.44 -18.14
C ILE A 228 18.99 11.38 -18.14
N THR A 229 19.55 11.24 -16.94
CA THR A 229 20.99 11.10 -16.72
C THR A 229 21.33 9.66 -16.31
N PRO A 230 22.59 9.20 -16.52
CA PRO A 230 23.01 7.88 -16.04
C PRO A 230 22.85 7.74 -14.52
N SER A 231 23.05 8.82 -13.76
CA SER A 231 22.81 8.89 -12.31
C SER A 231 21.33 8.72 -11.94
N ASN A 232 20.41 9.28 -12.73
CA ASN A 232 18.96 9.11 -12.53
C ASN A 232 18.53 7.65 -12.76
N LEU A 233 19.05 6.97 -13.80
CA LEU A 233 18.81 5.55 -14.05
C LEU A 233 19.46 4.64 -12.98
N LEU A 234 20.67 4.98 -12.53
CA LEU A 234 21.40 4.26 -11.49
C LEU A 234 20.73 4.35 -10.12
N SER A 235 19.97 5.40 -9.80
CA SER A 235 19.21 5.51 -8.55
C SER A 235 18.05 4.48 -8.48
N VAL A 236 17.36 4.26 -9.59
CA VAL A 236 16.28 3.28 -9.74
C VAL A 236 16.83 1.86 -9.92
N ALA A 237 17.96 1.72 -10.62
CA ALA A 237 18.71 0.47 -10.69
C ALA A 237 19.30 0.09 -9.32
N ARG A 238 19.85 1.04 -8.53
CA ARG A 238 20.27 0.84 -7.13
C ARG A 238 19.13 0.41 -6.24
N SER A 239 17.91 0.89 -6.47
CA SER A 239 16.73 0.44 -5.72
C SER A 239 16.42 -1.06 -5.94
N ARG A 240 16.72 -1.61 -7.12
CA ARG A 240 16.55 -3.04 -7.46
C ARG A 240 17.80 -3.89 -7.22
N MET A 241 18.98 -3.31 -7.43
CA MET A 241 20.28 -3.95 -7.23
C MET A 241 20.63 -4.00 -5.75
N ALA A 242 20.18 -3.05 -4.91
CA ALA A 242 20.18 -3.18 -3.46
C ALA A 242 19.28 -4.34 -2.98
N GLN A 243 18.31 -4.79 -3.77
CA GLN A 243 17.46 -5.94 -3.45
C GLN A 243 18.13 -7.28 -3.82
N ARG A 244 18.99 -7.32 -4.86
CA ARG A 244 19.74 -8.52 -5.28
C ARG A 244 21.16 -8.64 -4.70
N LEU A 245 21.85 -7.52 -4.43
CA LEU A 245 23.16 -7.48 -3.77
C LEU A 245 23.07 -7.57 -2.24
N ARG A 246 21.86 -7.49 -1.64
CA ARG A 246 21.66 -7.64 -0.19
C ARG A 246 22.11 -9.01 0.33
N GLN A 247 21.96 -10.09 -0.45
CA GLN A 247 22.37 -11.43 0.02
C GLN A 247 23.90 -11.61 0.20
N PRO A 248 24.78 -11.12 -0.68
CA PRO A 248 26.22 -11.18 -0.43
C PRO A 248 26.76 -10.04 0.44
N LEU A 249 26.17 -8.84 0.42
CA LEU A 249 26.59 -7.72 1.28
C LEU A 249 26.11 -7.84 2.73
N GLU A 250 25.05 -8.60 3.05
CA GLU A 250 24.68 -8.91 4.45
C GLU A 250 25.77 -9.73 5.15
N LYS A 251 26.46 -10.63 4.43
CA LYS A 251 27.58 -11.42 4.95
C LYS A 251 28.86 -10.58 5.17
N LEU A 252 29.09 -9.54 4.37
CA LEU A 252 30.23 -8.62 4.49
C LEU A 252 29.93 -7.46 5.46
N ALA A 253 28.71 -6.93 5.45
CA ALA A 253 28.24 -5.90 6.38
C ALA A 253 28.17 -6.45 7.82
N ALA A 254 27.84 -7.73 8.02
CA ALA A 254 27.96 -8.40 9.32
C ALA A 254 29.40 -8.40 9.88
N ARG A 255 30.42 -8.19 9.03
CA ARG A 255 31.84 -8.09 9.43
C ARG A 255 32.24 -6.67 9.80
N VAL A 256 31.72 -5.65 9.11
CA VAL A 256 31.98 -4.22 9.40
C VAL A 256 31.11 -3.69 10.54
N GLN A 257 29.92 -4.27 10.75
CA GLN A 257 28.98 -3.97 11.84
C GLN A 257 29.47 -4.38 13.23
N ARG A 258 30.62 -5.06 13.34
CA ARG A 258 31.32 -5.34 14.61
C ARG A 258 32.21 -4.19 15.09
N THR A 259 32.13 -3.00 14.48
CA THR A 259 32.79 -1.81 15.00
C THR A 259 31.90 -1.11 16.04
N TRP A 260 32.48 -0.87 17.22
CA TRP A 260 31.81 -0.40 18.43
C TRP A 260 31.02 0.92 18.25
N LEU A 261 31.48 1.83 17.38
CA LEU A 261 30.82 3.12 17.10
C LEU A 261 29.52 2.99 16.27
N GLY A 262 29.50 2.10 15.27
CA GLY A 262 28.35 1.94 14.36
C GLY A 262 27.18 1.15 14.97
N ALA A 263 27.46 0.32 16.00
CA ALA A 263 26.46 -0.36 16.80
C ALA A 263 25.81 0.61 17.81
N ARG A 264 26.61 1.45 18.49
CA ARG A 264 26.14 2.35 19.56
C ARG A 264 25.19 3.45 19.06
N LEU A 265 25.46 4.05 17.89
CA LEU A 265 24.58 5.06 17.29
C LEU A 265 23.23 4.47 16.83
N ARG A 266 23.22 3.24 16.30
CA ARG A 266 21.99 2.55 15.86
C ARG A 266 21.14 2.05 17.02
N SER A 267 21.75 1.53 18.08
CA SER A 267 21.01 1.10 19.27
C SER A 267 20.29 2.29 19.93
N SER A 268 20.92 3.47 20.01
CA SER A 268 20.28 4.65 20.60
C SER A 268 19.03 5.12 19.82
N GLN A 269 19.10 5.14 18.48
CA GLN A 269 17.96 5.50 17.64
C GLN A 269 16.85 4.45 17.68
N MET A 270 17.21 3.16 17.64
CA MET A 270 16.23 2.07 17.74
C MET A 270 15.54 2.05 19.11
N VAL A 271 16.26 2.30 20.20
CA VAL A 271 15.69 2.44 21.55
C VAL A 271 14.67 3.58 21.59
N GLN A 272 14.96 4.73 20.97
CA GLN A 272 14.01 5.84 20.87
C GLN A 272 12.76 5.46 20.07
N SER A 273 12.91 4.71 18.98
CA SER A 273 11.80 4.23 18.17
C SER A 273 10.91 3.23 18.93
N LEU A 274 11.51 2.30 19.68
CA LEU A 274 10.77 1.37 20.54
C LEU A 274 10.07 2.09 21.69
N ARG A 275 10.71 3.08 22.33
CA ARG A 275 10.12 3.86 23.42
C ARG A 275 8.89 4.68 23.00
N ARG A 276 8.77 5.03 21.72
CA ARG A 276 7.59 5.76 21.18
C ARG A 276 6.36 4.87 21.01
N VAL A 277 6.51 3.55 21.13
CA VAL A 277 5.39 2.62 21.07
C VAL A 277 4.70 2.61 22.43
N PRO A 278 3.39 2.92 22.53
CA PRO A 278 2.70 2.92 23.82
C PRO A 278 2.87 1.60 24.59
N LEU A 279 2.87 0.48 23.87
CA LEU A 279 3.07 -0.87 24.44
C LEU A 279 4.46 -1.07 25.05
N LEU A 280 5.50 -0.37 24.58
CA LEU A 280 6.89 -0.56 25.04
C LEU A 280 7.41 0.64 25.85
N ALA A 281 6.64 1.71 25.96
CA ALA A 281 7.06 2.98 26.57
C ALA A 281 7.43 2.86 28.05
N HIS A 282 6.81 1.91 28.77
CA HIS A 282 7.03 1.66 30.20
C HIS A 282 8.25 0.78 30.49
N LEU A 283 8.82 0.14 29.46
CA LEU A 283 9.98 -0.73 29.63
C LEU A 283 11.22 0.08 29.96
N ASP A 284 12.04 -0.44 30.88
CA ASP A 284 13.29 0.19 31.23
C ASP A 284 14.27 0.26 30.04
N GLU A 285 15.27 1.13 30.14
CA GLU A 285 16.20 1.33 29.04
C GLU A 285 17.09 0.11 28.76
N THR A 286 17.32 -0.74 29.75
CA THR A 286 18.12 -1.97 29.62
C THR A 286 17.38 -2.98 28.75
N ILE A 287 16.09 -3.17 29.00
CA ILE A 287 15.18 -4.02 28.23
C ILE A 287 15.02 -3.48 26.81
N LEU A 288 14.80 -2.18 26.65
CA LEU A 288 14.69 -1.55 25.33
C LEU A 288 15.97 -1.71 24.51
N ARG A 289 17.16 -1.62 25.15
CA ARG A 289 18.45 -1.88 24.48
C ARG A 289 18.59 -3.33 24.05
N ARG A 290 18.15 -4.29 24.88
CA ARG A 290 18.13 -5.72 24.52
C ARG A 290 17.22 -5.98 23.32
N LEU A 291 16.00 -5.42 23.33
CA LEU A 291 15.09 -5.47 22.18
C LEU A 291 15.69 -4.84 20.93
N ALA A 292 16.27 -3.63 21.06
CA ALA A 292 16.89 -2.91 19.96
C ALA A 292 18.06 -3.67 19.32
N ALA A 293 18.77 -4.50 20.08
CA ALA A 293 19.87 -5.32 19.58
C ALA A 293 19.39 -6.48 18.69
N CYS A 294 18.14 -6.93 18.87
CA CYS A 294 17.53 -8.03 18.11
C CYS A 294 16.52 -7.55 17.05
N ALA A 295 16.18 -6.25 17.05
CA ALA A 295 15.19 -5.68 16.16
C ALA A 295 15.80 -5.25 14.81
N GLU A 296 15.04 -5.44 13.74
CA GLU A 296 15.45 -5.07 12.39
C GLU A 296 14.53 -4.01 11.79
N ARG A 297 15.10 -3.05 11.06
CA ARG A 297 14.34 -1.97 10.43
C ARG A 297 14.11 -2.25 8.95
N HIS A 298 12.84 -2.31 8.55
CA HIS A 298 12.41 -2.54 7.17
C HIS A 298 11.84 -1.26 6.58
N VAL A 299 12.47 -0.74 5.53
CA VAL A 299 11.94 0.40 4.76
C VAL A 299 11.29 -0.15 3.49
N LEU A 300 9.97 0.00 3.40
CA LEU A 300 9.15 -0.59 2.34
C LEU A 300 8.40 0.52 1.58
N PRO A 301 8.32 0.48 0.24
CA PRO A 301 7.50 1.40 -0.53
C PRO A 301 6.01 1.06 -0.39
N ALA A 302 5.12 2.04 -0.63
CA ALA A 302 3.67 1.82 -0.66
C ALA A 302 3.26 0.69 -1.62
N GLY A 303 2.26 -0.09 -1.22
CA GLY A 303 1.73 -1.23 -1.98
C GLY A 303 2.52 -2.53 -1.83
N GLN A 304 3.60 -2.53 -1.05
CA GLN A 304 4.39 -3.72 -0.77
C GLN A 304 3.73 -4.59 0.31
N ASP A 305 3.56 -5.89 0.03
CA ASP A 305 3.16 -6.88 1.03
C ASP A 305 4.29 -7.07 2.05
N VAL A 306 3.96 -6.90 3.33
CA VAL A 306 4.84 -7.21 4.47
C VAL A 306 4.81 -8.71 4.73
N PHE A 307 3.61 -9.29 4.75
CA PHE A 307 3.37 -10.74 4.72
C PHE A 307 1.95 -11.02 4.24
N LEU A 308 1.71 -12.26 3.80
CA LEU A 308 0.40 -12.72 3.33
C LEU A 308 -0.32 -13.55 4.41
N ALA A 309 -1.65 -13.55 4.35
CA ALA A 309 -2.47 -14.48 5.14
C ALA A 309 -2.07 -15.94 4.87
N GLY A 310 -2.17 -16.78 5.90
CA GLY A 310 -1.77 -18.19 5.85
C GLY A 310 -0.26 -18.43 5.96
N SER A 311 0.59 -17.40 5.90
CA SER A 311 2.03 -17.57 6.11
C SER A 311 2.35 -17.95 7.55
N ALA A 312 3.38 -18.78 7.74
CA ALA A 312 3.94 -19.05 9.07
C ALA A 312 4.86 -17.90 9.46
N SER A 313 4.87 -17.50 10.73
CA SER A 313 5.79 -16.46 11.19
C SER A 313 5.87 -16.39 12.71
N ASP A 314 7.06 -16.16 13.21
CA ASP A 314 7.38 -15.99 14.63
C ASP A 314 7.88 -14.57 14.93
N GLU A 315 7.15 -13.56 14.43
CA GLU A 315 7.65 -12.18 14.45
C GLU A 315 6.53 -11.17 14.65
N LEU A 316 6.87 -10.12 15.40
CA LEU A 316 6.06 -8.93 15.58
C LEU A 316 6.58 -7.81 14.69
N TYR A 317 5.67 -6.96 14.23
CA TYR A 317 6.03 -5.74 13.52
C TYR A 317 5.43 -4.53 14.21
N LEU A 318 6.21 -3.45 14.22
CA LEU A 318 5.82 -2.13 14.63
C LEU A 318 5.85 -1.20 13.42
N VAL A 319 4.80 -0.39 13.24
CA VAL A 319 4.85 0.73 12.30
C VAL A 319 5.58 1.89 12.96
N GLU A 320 6.81 2.15 12.55
CA GLU A 320 7.53 3.31 13.05
C GLU A 320 7.13 4.60 12.31
N ARG A 321 6.96 4.51 10.99
CA ARG A 321 6.49 5.60 10.12
C ARG A 321 5.66 5.03 8.98
N GLY A 322 4.65 5.79 8.53
CA GLY A 322 3.74 5.41 7.45
C GLY A 322 2.50 4.68 7.96
N ALA A 323 1.83 3.96 7.07
CA ALA A 323 0.64 3.17 7.36
C ALA A 323 0.63 1.83 6.61
N VAL A 324 -0.12 0.87 7.13
CA VAL A 324 -0.33 -0.45 6.53
C VAL A 324 -1.82 -0.82 6.52
N TYR A 325 -2.27 -1.45 5.45
CA TYR A 325 -3.57 -2.10 5.33
C TYR A 325 -3.54 -3.51 5.89
N VAL A 326 -4.57 -3.86 6.64
CA VAL A 326 -4.89 -5.21 7.07
C VAL A 326 -5.94 -5.78 6.13
N LEU A 327 -5.62 -6.89 5.47
CA LEU A 327 -6.40 -7.48 4.39
C LEU A 327 -6.81 -8.91 4.76
N ALA A 328 -8.09 -9.12 5.06
CA ALA A 328 -8.59 -10.45 5.43
C ALA A 328 -8.98 -11.27 4.18
N PRO A 329 -8.75 -12.61 4.18
CA PRO A 329 -9.26 -13.49 3.15
C PRO A 329 -10.80 -13.51 3.11
N SER A 330 -11.38 -13.56 1.92
CA SER A 330 -12.82 -13.67 1.67
C SER A 330 -13.07 -14.51 0.41
N ALA A 331 -14.30 -15.03 0.25
CA ALA A 331 -14.71 -15.82 -0.91
C ALA A 331 -14.52 -15.07 -2.26
N ARG A 332 -14.47 -13.73 -2.24
CA ARG A 332 -14.27 -12.88 -3.43
C ARG A 332 -12.85 -12.33 -3.59
N GLY A 333 -11.90 -12.74 -2.73
CA GLY A 333 -10.51 -12.24 -2.69
C GLY A 333 -10.14 -11.63 -1.33
N GLU A 334 -9.25 -10.64 -1.30
CA GLU A 334 -8.90 -9.93 -0.07
C GLU A 334 -9.86 -8.76 0.19
N VAL A 335 -10.24 -8.54 1.45
CA VAL A 335 -11.05 -7.38 1.88
C VAL A 335 -10.24 -6.54 2.85
N LEU A 336 -10.23 -5.22 2.66
CA LEU A 336 -9.66 -4.28 3.61
C LEU A 336 -10.48 -4.29 4.90
N VAL A 337 -9.85 -4.69 6.00
CA VAL A 337 -10.49 -4.81 7.31
C VAL A 337 -10.04 -3.74 8.31
N ASP A 338 -8.82 -3.22 8.15
CA ASP A 338 -8.29 -2.13 9.00
C ASP A 338 -7.13 -1.40 8.31
N GLU A 339 -6.81 -0.20 8.80
CA GLU A 339 -5.60 0.56 8.44
C GLU A 339 -4.85 0.94 9.73
N LEU A 340 -3.57 0.60 9.81
CA LEU A 340 -2.72 0.81 10.97
C LEU A 340 -1.66 1.86 10.66
N GLY A 341 -1.65 2.96 11.43
CA GLY A 341 -0.68 4.05 11.32
C GLY A 341 0.55 3.90 12.22
N GLY A 342 1.39 4.94 12.27
CA GLY A 342 2.57 4.99 13.14
C GLY A 342 2.25 4.73 14.61
N GLY A 343 3.11 3.95 15.27
CA GLY A 343 2.94 3.46 16.63
C GLY A 343 2.14 2.16 16.75
N ALA A 344 1.46 1.72 15.68
CA ALA A 344 0.67 0.50 15.70
C ALA A 344 1.55 -0.75 15.66
N VAL A 345 1.13 -1.78 16.40
CA VAL A 345 1.74 -3.11 16.42
C VAL A 345 0.86 -4.09 15.65
N PHE A 346 1.46 -5.00 14.89
CA PHE A 346 0.74 -6.06 14.18
C PHE A 346 1.56 -7.34 14.06
N GLY A 347 0.85 -8.44 13.80
CA GLY A 347 1.45 -9.77 13.75
C GLY A 347 1.56 -10.45 15.12
N GLU A 348 0.95 -9.85 16.14
CA GLU A 348 0.83 -10.35 17.50
C GLU A 348 0.12 -11.71 17.55
N ARG A 349 -0.86 -11.94 16.66
CA ARG A 349 -1.67 -13.16 16.66
C ARG A 349 -0.82 -14.42 16.50
N ALA A 350 -0.09 -14.51 15.38
CA ALA A 350 0.77 -15.66 15.11
C ALA A 350 1.86 -15.84 16.17
N LEU A 351 2.38 -14.73 16.72
CA LEU A 351 3.39 -14.77 17.76
C LEU A 351 2.83 -15.31 19.10
N LEU A 352 1.61 -14.92 19.47
CA LEU A 352 0.99 -15.31 20.73
C LEU A 352 0.37 -16.71 20.69
N THR A 353 -0.36 -17.03 19.62
CA THR A 353 -1.10 -18.30 19.51
C THR A 353 -0.31 -19.40 18.81
N GLY A 354 0.76 -19.07 18.08
CA GLY A 354 1.46 -20.00 17.20
C GLY A 354 0.71 -20.34 15.91
N GLU A 355 -0.46 -19.71 15.68
CA GLU A 355 -1.25 -19.92 14.46
C GLU A 355 -0.61 -19.23 13.23
N ARG A 356 -1.07 -19.61 12.03
CA ARG A 356 -0.71 -18.90 10.80
C ARG A 356 -1.26 -17.47 10.78
N ARG A 357 -0.66 -16.59 9.98
CA ARG A 357 -1.14 -15.20 9.80
C ARG A 357 -2.61 -15.18 9.37
N SER A 358 -3.47 -14.48 10.10
CA SER A 358 -4.91 -14.43 9.83
C SER A 358 -5.30 -13.46 8.70
N ALA A 359 -4.42 -12.52 8.36
CA ALA A 359 -4.64 -11.49 7.36
C ALA A 359 -3.31 -11.15 6.67
N SER A 360 -3.38 -10.68 5.42
CA SER A 360 -2.24 -10.09 4.72
C SER A 360 -2.03 -8.66 5.23
N ILE A 361 -0.78 -8.23 5.32
CA ILE A 361 -0.43 -6.84 5.63
C ILE A 361 0.24 -6.24 4.40
N ARG A 362 -0.30 -5.13 3.91
CA ARG A 362 0.25 -4.38 2.78
C ARG A 362 0.50 -2.95 3.18
N THR A 363 1.64 -2.39 2.82
CA THR A 363 1.93 -0.97 3.08
C THR A 363 0.95 -0.06 2.34
N ALA A 364 0.27 0.83 3.06
CA ALA A 364 -0.65 1.81 2.49
C ALA A 364 0.12 3.02 1.93
N THR A 365 1.17 3.44 2.65
CA THR A 365 2.14 4.46 2.25
C THR A 365 3.55 3.86 2.20
N ALA A 366 4.56 4.66 1.80
CA ALA A 366 5.93 4.25 2.12
C ALA A 366 6.05 4.17 3.64
N SER A 367 6.54 3.05 4.16
CA SER A 367 6.49 2.73 5.58
C SER A 367 7.83 2.21 6.08
N THR A 368 8.18 2.61 7.28
CA THR A 368 9.31 2.07 8.03
C THR A 368 8.76 1.20 9.15
N LEU A 369 9.11 -0.07 9.14
CA LEU A 369 8.66 -1.05 10.09
C LEU A 369 9.84 -1.51 10.96
N VAL A 370 9.57 -1.82 12.22
CA VAL A 370 10.53 -2.50 13.10
C VAL A 370 10.04 -3.92 13.30
N ARG A 371 10.81 -4.90 12.84
CA ARG A 371 10.59 -6.34 12.98
C ARG A 371 11.27 -6.79 14.27
N ILE A 372 10.52 -7.46 15.13
CA ILE A 372 11.00 -8.01 16.41
C ILE A 372 10.77 -9.53 16.39
N PRO A 373 11.82 -10.36 16.48
CA PRO A 373 11.67 -11.79 16.50
C PRO A 373 11.05 -12.28 17.81
N ARG A 374 10.23 -13.32 17.74
CA ARG A 374 9.58 -13.97 18.89
C ARG A 374 10.58 -14.37 19.98
N SER A 375 11.74 -14.89 19.60
CA SER A 375 12.80 -15.28 20.54
C SER A 375 13.31 -14.14 21.42
N ALA A 376 13.24 -12.89 20.92
CA ALA A 376 13.61 -11.70 21.70
C ALA A 376 12.46 -11.19 22.57
N LEU A 377 11.21 -11.42 22.16
CA LEU A 377 10.03 -10.90 22.82
C LEU A 377 9.48 -11.84 23.90
N LEU A 378 9.54 -13.15 23.70
CA LEU A 378 8.97 -14.16 24.62
C LEU A 378 9.50 -14.04 26.05
N PRO A 379 10.84 -13.96 26.28
CA PRO A 379 11.38 -13.83 27.63
C PRO A 379 10.93 -12.54 28.34
N LEU A 380 10.60 -11.50 27.57
CA LEU A 380 10.12 -10.22 28.13
C LEU A 380 8.64 -10.29 28.50
N LEU A 381 7.82 -11.01 27.73
CA LEU A 381 6.42 -11.27 28.09
C LEU A 381 6.30 -12.17 29.31
N GLU A 382 7.27 -13.05 29.53
CA GLU A 382 7.35 -13.87 30.74
C GLU A 382 7.72 -13.01 31.96
N ALA A 383 8.70 -12.11 31.80
CA ALA A 383 9.23 -11.27 32.87
C ALA A 383 8.37 -10.04 33.21
N ASP A 384 7.62 -9.48 32.25
CA ASP A 384 6.83 -8.25 32.41
C ASP A 384 5.34 -8.52 32.18
N ALA A 385 4.57 -8.52 33.27
CA ALA A 385 3.13 -8.75 33.24
C ALA A 385 2.37 -7.63 32.51
N GLY A 386 2.81 -6.37 32.62
CA GLY A 386 2.16 -5.23 31.98
C GLY A 386 2.32 -5.26 30.46
N LEU A 387 3.51 -5.61 29.96
CA LEU A 387 3.75 -5.84 28.54
C LEU A 387 2.90 -7.00 28.02
N ARG A 388 2.85 -8.11 28.77
CA ARG A 388 2.05 -9.28 28.42
C ARG A 388 0.57 -8.93 28.33
N GLU A 389 0.03 -8.24 29.32
CA GLU A 389 -1.37 -7.80 29.34
C GLU A 389 -1.67 -6.79 28.23
N GLY A 390 -0.80 -5.81 27.98
CA GLY A 390 -0.99 -4.83 26.91
C GLY A 390 -1.01 -5.49 25.52
N MET A 391 -0.12 -6.46 25.29
CA MET A 391 -0.08 -7.18 24.02
C MET A 391 -1.28 -8.11 23.88
N TRP A 392 -1.68 -8.76 24.97
CA TRP A 392 -2.87 -9.60 25.01
C TRP A 392 -4.15 -8.81 24.78
N LYS A 393 -4.29 -7.63 25.39
CA LYS A 393 -5.44 -6.73 25.19
C LYS A 393 -5.58 -6.35 23.71
N THR A 394 -4.49 -5.95 23.08
CA THR A 394 -4.48 -5.59 21.66
C THR A 394 -4.91 -6.77 20.77
N PHE A 395 -4.40 -7.96 21.06
CA PHE A 395 -4.78 -9.20 20.39
C PHE A 395 -6.27 -9.52 20.58
N ALA A 396 -6.75 -9.45 21.82
CA ALA A 396 -8.09 -9.86 22.22
C ALA A 396 -9.18 -8.98 21.61
N GLU A 397 -8.98 -7.65 21.63
CA GLU A 397 -9.88 -6.67 21.01
C GLU A 397 -10.02 -6.91 19.49
N ARG A 398 -8.89 -7.14 18.80
CA ARG A 398 -8.90 -7.44 17.35
C ARG A 398 -9.54 -8.77 17.04
N ARG A 399 -9.23 -9.82 17.82
CA ARG A 399 -9.79 -11.16 17.63
C ARG A 399 -11.30 -11.16 17.81
N PHE A 400 -11.80 -10.42 18.80
CA PHE A 400 -13.23 -10.22 19.01
C PHE A 400 -13.87 -9.55 17.79
N ASP A 401 -13.38 -8.37 17.41
CA ASP A 401 -13.95 -7.59 16.30
C ASP A 401 -14.02 -8.40 15.00
N ASP A 402 -12.96 -9.15 14.68
CA ASP A 402 -12.92 -10.02 13.51
C ASP A 402 -13.97 -11.13 13.52
N MET A 403 -14.27 -11.71 14.69
CA MET A 403 -15.31 -12.75 14.80
C MET A 403 -16.70 -12.17 14.69
N VAL A 404 -16.94 -11.03 15.34
CA VAL A 404 -18.30 -10.52 15.47
C VAL A 404 -18.75 -9.66 14.30
N ARG A 405 -17.84 -8.99 13.58
CA ARG A 405 -18.19 -8.04 12.49
C ARG A 405 -19.10 -8.63 11.41
N GLY A 406 -19.03 -9.94 11.17
CA GLY A 406 -19.83 -10.64 10.15
C GLY A 406 -21.14 -11.27 10.66
N LEU A 407 -21.40 -11.25 11.98
CA LEU A 407 -22.55 -11.91 12.58
C LEU A 407 -23.76 -10.97 12.59
N GLU A 408 -24.96 -11.51 12.30
CA GLU A 408 -26.20 -10.71 12.20
C GLU A 408 -26.47 -9.85 13.44
N ARG A 409 -26.17 -10.38 14.63
CA ARG A 409 -26.36 -9.70 15.93
C ARG A 409 -25.47 -8.46 16.10
N TYR A 410 -24.36 -8.37 15.38
CA TYR A 410 -23.35 -7.32 15.54
C TYR A 410 -23.22 -6.42 14.30
N ARG A 411 -23.88 -6.77 13.19
CA ARG A 411 -23.72 -6.08 11.89
C ARG A 411 -24.07 -4.59 11.92
N TYR A 412 -24.94 -4.17 12.85
CA TYR A 412 -25.39 -2.78 12.99
C TYR A 412 -24.51 -1.94 13.91
N LEU A 413 -23.60 -2.57 14.66
CA LEU A 413 -22.69 -1.87 15.57
C LEU A 413 -21.44 -1.44 14.81
N GLY A 414 -21.00 -0.20 15.04
CA GLY A 414 -19.68 0.26 14.58
C GLY A 414 -18.56 -0.46 15.34
N ARG A 415 -17.32 -0.41 14.83
CA ARG A 415 -16.16 -1.01 15.51
C ARG A 415 -16.01 -0.53 16.95
N LYS A 416 -16.20 0.79 17.18
CA LYS A 416 -16.11 1.38 18.51
C LYS A 416 -17.09 0.72 19.49
N ASP A 417 -18.34 0.51 19.07
CA ASP A 417 -19.38 -0.08 19.92
C ASP A 417 -19.12 -1.57 20.15
N ARG A 418 -18.66 -2.31 19.14
CA ARG A 418 -18.27 -3.72 19.31
C ARG A 418 -17.11 -3.86 20.29
N LEU A 419 -16.09 -3.00 20.20
CA LEU A 419 -14.99 -3.01 21.15
C LEU A 419 -15.44 -2.60 22.55
N ALA A 420 -16.38 -1.65 22.67
CA ALA A 420 -16.96 -1.29 23.97
C ALA A 420 -17.65 -2.49 24.63
N LEU A 421 -18.41 -3.30 23.88
CA LEU A 421 -19.01 -4.53 24.41
C LEU A 421 -17.95 -5.50 24.95
N PHE A 422 -16.89 -5.72 24.20
CA PHE A 422 -15.78 -6.57 24.63
C PHE A 422 -15.10 -6.03 25.90
N GLN A 423 -14.85 -4.73 25.96
CA GLN A 423 -14.19 -4.09 27.10
C GLN A 423 -15.04 -4.13 28.38
N HIS A 424 -16.36 -4.04 28.26
CA HIS A 424 -17.28 -4.12 29.40
C HIS A 424 -17.75 -5.54 29.73
N GLY A 425 -17.35 -6.53 28.91
CA GLY A 425 -17.60 -7.94 29.20
C GLY A 425 -16.91 -8.39 30.48
N GLU A 426 -17.37 -9.49 31.08
CA GLU A 426 -16.72 -10.07 32.24
C GLU A 426 -15.54 -10.93 31.78
N HIS A 427 -14.32 -10.43 31.99
CA HIS A 427 -13.07 -11.13 31.63
C HIS A 427 -12.70 -12.12 32.74
N ARG A 428 -12.43 -13.37 32.35
CA ARG A 428 -11.93 -14.40 33.27
C ARG A 428 -10.78 -15.20 32.67
N GLU A 429 -9.92 -15.70 33.54
CA GLU A 429 -8.90 -16.69 33.24
C GLU A 429 -9.17 -17.90 34.12
N LEU A 430 -9.48 -19.04 33.50
CA LEU A 430 -9.79 -20.30 34.15
C LEU A 430 -8.56 -21.21 34.15
N ALA A 431 -8.28 -21.83 35.30
CA ALA A 431 -7.26 -22.86 35.41
C ALA A 431 -7.72 -24.18 34.77
N PRO A 432 -6.80 -25.08 34.35
CA PRO A 432 -7.19 -26.41 33.89
C PRO A 432 -8.03 -27.16 34.93
N GLY A 433 -9.18 -27.70 34.51
CA GLY A 433 -10.18 -28.38 35.34
C GLY A 433 -11.18 -27.44 36.03
N GLU A 434 -11.00 -26.12 35.94
CA GLU A 434 -11.94 -25.16 36.52
C GLU A 434 -13.23 -25.11 35.71
N VAL A 435 -14.37 -25.22 36.41
CA VAL A 435 -15.70 -25.20 35.82
C VAL A 435 -16.33 -23.83 36.05
N HIS A 436 -16.85 -23.24 34.98
CA HIS A 436 -17.60 -22.01 35.02
C HIS A 436 -19.05 -22.23 34.59
N ALA A 437 -19.98 -21.82 35.43
CA ALA A 437 -21.41 -21.87 35.12
C ALA A 437 -21.81 -20.62 34.33
N MET A 438 -22.51 -20.82 33.22
CA MET A 438 -23.05 -19.76 32.39
C MET A 438 -24.57 -19.74 32.45
N GLU A 439 -25.12 -18.54 32.58
CA GLU A 439 -26.57 -18.30 32.50
C GLU A 439 -27.06 -18.37 31.04
N GLU A 440 -28.37 -18.57 30.88
CA GLU A 440 -29.03 -18.53 29.58
C GLU A 440 -28.77 -17.19 28.87
N ARG A 441 -28.60 -17.25 27.54
CA ARG A 441 -28.34 -16.12 26.62
C ARG A 441 -27.03 -15.38 26.85
N THR A 442 -26.17 -15.87 27.74
CA THR A 442 -24.79 -15.38 27.89
C THR A 442 -23.97 -15.82 26.70
N GLN A 443 -23.23 -14.90 26.09
CA GLN A 443 -22.25 -15.26 25.07
C GLN A 443 -20.89 -15.48 25.71
N LEU A 444 -20.30 -16.63 25.44
CA LEU A 444 -18.92 -16.95 25.81
C LEU A 444 -18.03 -16.70 24.62
N PHE A 445 -17.09 -15.78 24.79
CA PHE A 445 -16.00 -15.61 23.87
C PHE A 445 -14.73 -16.19 24.48
N VAL A 446 -14.33 -17.38 24.02
CA VAL A 446 -13.04 -17.98 24.34
C VAL A 446 -11.98 -17.25 23.51
N LEU A 447 -11.01 -16.63 24.16
CA LEU A 447 -9.90 -15.93 23.53
C LEU A 447 -8.75 -16.89 23.20
N SER A 448 -8.43 -17.76 24.14
CA SER A 448 -7.37 -18.76 24.06
C SER A 448 -7.61 -19.88 25.05
N GLY A 449 -7.06 -21.06 24.75
CA GLY A 449 -7.23 -22.25 25.57
C GLY A 449 -8.26 -23.20 24.96
N ALA A 450 -8.82 -24.07 25.80
CA ALA A 450 -9.76 -25.08 25.39
C ALA A 450 -10.84 -25.23 26.45
N VAL A 451 -12.08 -25.29 25.97
CA VAL A 451 -13.25 -25.50 26.81
C VAL A 451 -13.96 -26.77 26.41
N GLU A 452 -14.55 -27.45 27.38
CA GLU A 452 -15.44 -28.57 27.15
C GLU A 452 -16.77 -28.34 27.88
N PHE A 453 -17.86 -28.74 27.24
CA PHE A 453 -19.19 -28.62 27.81
C PHE A 453 -20.10 -29.72 27.26
N GLU A 454 -21.16 -30.04 27.99
CA GLU A 454 -22.11 -31.06 27.58
C GLU A 454 -23.33 -30.44 26.90
N HIS A 455 -23.71 -30.96 25.75
CA HIS A 455 -24.89 -30.55 25.00
C HIS A 455 -25.63 -31.77 24.47
N GLU A 456 -26.87 -31.98 24.96
CA GLU A 456 -27.73 -33.09 24.52
C GLU A 456 -27.08 -34.48 24.69
N GLY A 457 -26.36 -34.67 25.80
CA GLY A 457 -25.65 -35.92 26.10
C GLY A 457 -24.34 -36.11 25.34
N LEU A 458 -23.94 -35.14 24.51
CA LEU A 458 -22.66 -35.13 23.80
C LEU A 458 -21.70 -34.16 24.48
N ARG A 459 -20.47 -34.61 24.76
CA ARG A 459 -19.38 -33.72 25.17
C ARG A 459 -18.77 -33.04 23.96
N VAL A 460 -18.84 -31.72 23.95
CA VAL A 460 -18.30 -30.87 22.89
C VAL A 460 -17.04 -30.21 23.41
N SER A 461 -15.92 -30.48 22.74
CA SER A 461 -14.64 -29.82 23.02
C SER A 461 -14.37 -28.75 21.96
N GLN A 462 -14.05 -27.53 22.40
CA GLN A 462 -13.69 -26.41 21.54
C GLN A 462 -12.33 -25.87 21.98
N ARG A 463 -11.41 -25.77 21.02
CA ARG A 463 -10.05 -25.25 21.26
C ARG A 463 -9.78 -24.04 20.39
N GLY A 464 -9.06 -23.07 20.95
CA GLY A 464 -8.78 -21.80 20.30
C GLY A 464 -9.94 -20.83 20.42
N ALA A 465 -9.88 -19.75 19.65
CA ALA A 465 -10.85 -18.67 19.82
C ALA A 465 -12.22 -18.99 19.18
N THR A 466 -13.24 -19.03 20.03
CA THR A 466 -14.59 -19.49 19.73
C THR A 466 -15.61 -18.55 20.37
N LEU A 467 -16.70 -18.27 19.66
CA LEU A 467 -17.86 -17.55 20.21
C LEU A 467 -19.04 -18.52 20.30
N LEU A 468 -19.58 -18.67 21.50
CA LEU A 468 -20.72 -19.53 21.81
C LEU A 468 -21.82 -18.69 22.47
N GLU A 469 -23.07 -19.08 22.29
CA GLU A 469 -24.20 -18.52 23.01
C GLU A 469 -24.94 -19.65 23.74
N ALA A 470 -25.06 -19.51 25.06
CA ALA A 470 -25.75 -20.48 25.89
C ALA A 470 -27.27 -20.39 25.65
N ARG A 471 -27.88 -21.37 24.99
CA ARG A 471 -29.36 -21.42 24.82
C ARG A 471 -30.12 -21.85 26.07
N ARG A 472 -29.39 -22.44 27.03
CA ARG A 472 -29.81 -22.88 28.36
C ARG A 472 -28.60 -22.75 29.28
N PRO A 473 -28.78 -22.73 30.61
CA PRO A 473 -27.66 -22.76 31.53
C PRO A 473 -26.70 -23.91 31.20
N LEU A 474 -25.40 -23.62 31.15
CA LEU A 474 -24.36 -24.53 30.69
C LEU A 474 -23.16 -24.45 31.63
N GLN A 475 -22.56 -25.59 31.94
CA GLN A 475 -21.26 -25.63 32.60
C GLN A 475 -20.15 -25.82 31.57
N VAL A 476 -19.13 -24.99 31.67
CA VAL A 476 -17.99 -24.99 30.77
C VAL A 476 -16.74 -25.26 31.60
N GLU A 477 -16.07 -26.36 31.31
CA GLU A 477 -14.82 -26.77 31.96
C GLU A 477 -13.62 -26.37 31.10
N ALA A 478 -12.64 -25.69 31.68
CA ALA A 478 -11.38 -25.39 31.01
C ALA A 478 -10.49 -26.63 30.96
N ARG A 479 -10.04 -27.05 29.78
CA ARG A 479 -9.10 -28.18 29.62
C ARG A 479 -7.63 -27.78 29.71
N GLU A 480 -7.35 -26.51 29.49
CA GLU A 480 -6.05 -25.87 29.67
C GLU A 480 -6.26 -24.44 30.20
N SER A 481 -5.18 -23.70 30.48
CA SER A 481 -5.29 -22.30 30.91
C SER A 481 -6.08 -21.51 29.87
N THR A 482 -7.29 -21.07 30.24
CA THR A 482 -8.28 -20.57 29.29
C THR A 482 -8.68 -19.15 29.63
N ARG A 483 -8.52 -18.24 28.67
CA ARG A 483 -8.98 -16.85 28.81
C ARG A 483 -10.28 -16.68 28.06
N LEU A 484 -11.27 -16.10 28.73
CA LEU A 484 -12.60 -15.94 28.18
C LEU A 484 -13.22 -14.60 28.58
N VAL A 485 -14.20 -14.18 27.80
CA VAL A 485 -15.03 -13.00 28.07
C VAL A 485 -16.49 -13.41 27.99
N LEU A 486 -17.25 -13.10 29.03
CA LEU A 486 -18.69 -13.33 29.09
C LEU A 486 -19.40 -12.03 28.75
N LEU A 487 -20.27 -12.08 27.74
CA LEU A 487 -21.10 -10.97 27.34
C LEU A 487 -22.54 -11.26 27.77
N LYS A 488 -23.01 -10.54 28.78
CA LYS A 488 -24.36 -10.70 29.32
C LYS A 488 -25.41 -10.22 28.29
N PRO A 489 -26.61 -10.83 28.28
CA PRO A 489 -27.65 -10.54 27.29
C PRO A 489 -28.07 -9.06 27.23
N GLU A 490 -28.01 -8.35 28.36
CA GLU A 490 -28.38 -6.94 28.49
C GLU A 490 -27.43 -5.96 27.78
N ALA A 491 -26.21 -6.39 27.48
CA ALA A 491 -25.21 -5.54 26.83
C ALA A 491 -25.58 -5.20 25.37
N VAL A 492 -26.49 -5.95 24.74
CA VAL A 492 -26.89 -5.79 23.33
C VAL A 492 -28.42 -5.79 23.22
N ARG A 493 -29.06 -4.62 23.32
CA ARG A 493 -30.52 -4.50 23.09
C ARG A 493 -30.86 -4.74 21.61
N GLY A 494 -31.97 -5.45 21.36
CA GLY A 494 -32.43 -5.89 20.03
C GLY A 494 -32.94 -4.78 19.10
N ASP A 495 -32.83 -3.52 19.53
CA ASP A 495 -33.43 -2.34 18.90
C ASP A 495 -32.40 -1.56 18.04
N GLY A 496 -31.19 -2.09 17.87
CA GLY A 496 -30.15 -1.48 17.02
C GLY A 496 -29.51 -0.22 17.59
N LYS A 497 -29.84 0.18 18.83
CA LYS A 497 -29.12 1.21 19.59
C LYS A 497 -28.36 0.54 20.73
N ALA A 498 -27.06 0.84 20.84
CA ALA A 498 -26.31 0.58 22.06
C ALA A 498 -27.10 1.16 23.24
N ALA A 499 -27.30 0.38 24.31
CA ALA A 499 -27.88 0.93 25.53
C ALA A 499 -27.03 2.14 25.94
N PRO A 500 -27.63 3.30 26.28
CA PRO A 500 -26.85 4.37 26.86
C PRO A 500 -26.18 3.79 28.10
N LEU A 501 -24.84 3.74 28.06
CA LEU A 501 -24.04 3.42 29.24
C LEU A 501 -24.50 4.40 30.31
N SER A 502 -25.19 3.88 31.32
CA SER A 502 -25.57 4.63 32.51
C SER A 502 -24.28 5.03 33.20
N PHE A 503 -23.81 6.25 32.97
CA PHE A 503 -22.74 6.85 33.76
C PHE A 503 -23.29 7.11 35.15
N ALA A 504 -23.11 6.16 36.07
CA ALA A 504 -23.12 6.45 37.49
C ALA A 504 -21.75 7.08 37.83
N ALA A 505 -21.81 8.23 38.50
CA ALA A 505 -20.68 9.08 38.87
C ALA A 505 -19.65 8.38 39.77
#